data_AF-A0A7X2MZ14-F1
#
_entry.id   AF-A0A7X2MZ14-F1
#
_cell.length_a   1.000
_cell.length_b   1.000
_cell.length_c   1.000
_cell.angle_alpha   90.00
_cell.angle_beta   90.00
_cell.angle_gamma   90.00
#
_symmetry.space_group_name_H-M   'P 1'
#
loop_
_entity.id
_entity.type
_entity.pdbx_description
1 polymer ?
#
loop_
_entity_poly.entity_id
_entity_poly.type
_entity_poly.pdbx_seq_one_letter_code
_entity_poly.pdbx_strand_id
1 'polypeptide(L)' 'MELPTHIVAAGGIIFNEANKILLVKNPRKGWEYPGGEIENGETIIDGLKREIKSTCFSLLCSN' A
#
# COMPACT_ATOMS: atom_id res chain seq x y z
N MET A 1 -9.70 20.01 17.89
CA MET A 1 -9.03 18.99 17.06
C MET A 1 -10.00 17.82 16.99
N GLU A 2 -10.71 17.65 15.87
CA GLU A 2 -11.58 16.49 15.72
C GLU A 2 -10.70 15.25 15.53
N LEU A 3 -10.84 14.28 16.42
CA LEU A 3 -10.15 13.01 16.29
C LEU A 3 -10.89 12.18 15.23
N PRO A 4 -10.21 11.67 14.19
CA PRO A 4 -10.85 10.87 13.17
C PRO A 4 -11.49 9.63 13.80
N THR A 5 -12.78 9.42 13.52
CA THR A 5 -13.56 8.30 14.08
C THR A 5 -13.32 6.99 13.35
N HIS A 6 -12.77 7.07 12.14
CA HIS A 6 -12.49 5.93 11.27
C HIS A 6 -11.30 6.25 10.37
N ILE A 7 -10.64 5.19 9.92
CA ILE A 7 -9.58 5.23 8.92
C ILE A 7 -10.10 4.46 7.70
N VAL A 8 -9.87 5.01 6.52
CA VAL A 8 -10.09 4.29 5.25
C VAL A 8 -8.73 3.83 4.75
N ALA A 9 -8.60 2.53 4.49
CA ALA A 9 -7.38 1.95 3.93
C ALA A 9 -7.72 1.12 2.69
N ALA A 10 -6.78 1.06 1.75
CA ALA A 10 -6.90 0.24 0.55
C ALA A 10 -5.63 -0.58 0.34
N GLY A 11 -5.80 -1.80 -0.17
CA GLY A 11 -4.72 -2.69 -0.58
C GLY A 11 -4.93 -3.20 -2.00
N GLY A 12 -3.83 -3.52 -2.69
CA GLY A 12 -3.85 -3.99 -4.07
C GLY A 12 -3.12 -5.32 -4.25
N ILE A 13 -3.67 -6.19 -5.09
CA ILE A 13 -2.98 -7.39 -5.59
C ILE A 13 -2.41 -7.05 -6.97
N ILE A 14 -1.09 -7.06 -7.09
CA ILE A 14 -0.39 -6.68 -8.30
C ILE A 14 0.31 -7.91 -8.86
N PHE A 15 0.05 -8.21 -10.13
CA PHE A 15 0.68 -9.31 -10.85
C PHE A 15 1.76 -8.76 -11.77
N ASN A 16 2.87 -9.49 -11.90
CA ASN A 16 3.82 -9.28 -12.98
C ASN A 16 3.48 -10.17 -14.18
N GLU A 17 4.22 -10.03 -15.28
CA GLU A 17 4.05 -10.81 -16.52
C GLU A 17 4.22 -12.33 -16.32
N ALA A 18 4.91 -12.74 -15.25
CA ALA A 18 5.09 -14.14 -14.88
C ALA A 18 3.98 -14.66 -13.93
N ASN A 19 2.86 -13.95 -13.79
CA ASN A 19 1.76 -14.26 -12.87
C ASN A 19 2.17 -14.39 -11.39
N LYS A 20 3.26 -13.74 -10.99
CA LYS A 20 3.67 -13.66 -9.57
C LYS A 20 3.05 -12.42 -8.94
N ILE A 21 2.69 -12.54 -7.67
CA ILE A 21 2.11 -11.43 -6.88
C ILE A 21 3.20 -10.62 -6.17
N LEU A 22 3.02 -9.30 -6.12
CA LEU A 22 3.83 -8.42 -5.28
C LEU A 22 3.35 -8.51 -3.83
N LEU A 23 4.28 -8.82 -2.92
CA LEU A 23 4.06 -8.82 -1.48
C LEU A 23 5.17 -8.03 -0.79
N VAL A 24 4.81 -7.34 0.29
CA VAL A 24 5.73 -6.60 1.15
C VAL A 24 6.05 -7.47 2.35
N LYS A 25 7.35 -7.61 2.69
CA LYS A 25 7.77 -8.38 3.87
C LYS A 25 7.93 -7.45 5.07
N ASN A 26 6.97 -7.50 5.97
CA ASN A 26 7.04 -6.82 7.25
C ASN A 26 7.87 -7.68 8.24
N PRO A 27 8.90 -7.12 8.90
CA PRO A 27 9.74 -7.85 9.86
C PRO A 27 8.96 -8.49 11.01
N ARG A 28 7.80 -7.93 11.38
CA ARG A 28 6.98 -8.40 12.50
C ARG A 28 5.71 -9.14 12.08
N LYS A 29 5.11 -8.76 10.95
CA LYS A 29 3.80 -9.27 10.52
C LYS A 29 3.85 -10.29 9.39
N GLY A 30 5.03 -10.54 8.81
CA GLY A 30 5.18 -11.45 7.68
C GLY A 30 4.86 -10.77 6.36
N TRP A 31 4.24 -11.50 5.43
CA TRP A 31 3.94 -10.99 4.09
C TRP A 31 2.59 -10.29 4.05
N GLU A 32 2.56 -9.07 3.54
CA GLU A 32 1.38 -8.21 3.44
C GLU A 32 1.19 -7.73 1.99
N TYR A 33 -0.05 -7.47 1.59
CA TYR A 33 -0.33 -6.80 0.32
C TYR A 33 0.10 -5.33 0.39
N PRO A 34 0.61 -4.75 -0.70
CA PRO A 34 0.91 -3.32 -0.74
C PRO A 34 -0.36 -2.49 -0.65
N GLY A 35 -0.28 -1.39 0.09
CA GLY A 35 -1.41 -0.52 0.39
C GLY A 35 -1.17 0.31 1.64
N GLY A 36 -2.17 1.12 1.99
CA GLY A 36 -2.06 2.05 3.10
C GLY A 36 -3.34 2.87 3.30
N GLU A 37 -3.20 3.93 4.09
CA GLU A 37 -4.27 4.85 4.42
C GLU A 37 -4.61 5.78 3.24
N ILE A 38 -5.90 6.03 3.04
CA ILE A 38 -6.40 6.98 2.05
C ILE A 38 -6.56 8.33 2.73
N GLU A 39 -5.92 9.36 2.17
CA GLU A 39 -5.96 10.70 2.73
C GLU A 39 -7.32 11.36 2.47
N ASN A 40 -7.72 12.24 3.39
CA ASN A 40 -8.96 12.99 3.24
C ASN A 40 -8.93 13.87 1.98
N GLY A 41 -9.93 13.68 1.12
CA GLY A 41 -10.04 14.41 -0.15
C GLY A 41 -9.47 13.67 -1.36
N GLU A 42 -8.84 12.51 -1.17
CA GLU A 42 -8.43 11.63 -2.28
C GLU A 42 -9.53 10.65 -2.67
N THR A 43 -9.50 10.17 -3.92
CA THR A 43 -10.27 8.97 -4.29
C THR A 43 -9.53 7.72 -3.81
N ILE A 44 -10.27 6.65 -3.52
CA ILE A 44 -9.68 5.36 -3.09
C ILE A 44 -8.63 4.86 -4.09
N ILE A 45 -8.91 4.98 -5.39
CA ILE A 45 -8.02 4.49 -6.45
C ILE A 45 -6.74 5.33 -6.52
N ASP A 46 -6.85 6.65 -6.39
CA ASP A 46 -5.68 7.53 -6.46
C ASP A 46 -4.79 7.36 -5.23
N GLY A 47 -5.39 7.30 -4.04
CA GLY A 47 -4.66 7.01 -2.79
C GLY A 47 -3.98 5.64 -2.83
N LEU A 48 -4.65 4.61 -3.34
CA LEU A 48 -4.04 3.28 -3.51
C LEU A 48 -2.84 3.31 -4.48
N LYS A 49 -2.94 4.03 -5.61
CA LYS A 49 -1.82 4.17 -6.55
C LYS A 49 -0.63 4.90 -5.91
N ARG A 50 -0.88 5.93 -5.10
CA ARG A 50 0.14 6.67 -4.34
C ARG A 50 0.87 5.75 -3.37
N GLU A 51 0.12 4.98 -2.57
CA GLU A 51 0.66 4.02 -1.60
C GLU A 51 1.50 2.93 -2.28
N ILE A 52 1.02 2.35 -3.38
CA ILE A 52 1.77 1.35 -4.15
C ILE A 52 3.08 1.95 -4.68
N LYS A 53 3.04 3.17 -5.22
CA LYS A 53 4.25 3.85 -5.74
C LYS A 53 5.28 4.09 -4.63
N SER A 54 4.83 4.55 -3.46
CA SER A 54 5.68 4.76 -2.29
C SER A 54 6.31 3.45 -1.79
N THR A 55 5.50 2.39 -1.69
CA THR A 55 5.93 1.05 -1.25
C THR A 55 6.92 0.43 -2.23
N CYS A 56 6.69 0.55 -3.54
CA CYS A 56 7.65 0.08 -4.54
C CYS A 56 8.99 0.83 -4.46
N PHE A 57 8.96 2.14 -4.15
CA PHE A 57 10.18 2.92 -3.95
C PHE A 57 10.98 2.44 -2.73
N SER A 58 10.32 2.15 -1.61
CA SER A 58 11.00 1.62 -0.42
C SER A 58 11.60 0.23 -0.63
N LEU A 59 10.94 -0.64 -1.41
CA LEU A 59 11.50 -1.94 -1.81
C LEU A 59 12.76 -1.80 -2.68
N LEU A 60 12.86 -0.78 -3.53
CA LEU A 60 14.06 -0.52 -4.33
C LEU A 60 15.23 -0.02 -3.47
N CYS A 61 14.97 0.77 -2.42
CA CYS A 61 15.99 1.27 -1.49
C CYS A 61 16.44 0.25 -0.44
N SER A 62 15.82 -0.93 -0.37
CA SER A 62 16.12 -1.97 0.62
C SER A 62 17.22 -2.96 0.16
N ASN A 63 17.97 -2.63 -0.90
CA ASN A 63 19.11 -3.42 -1.40
C ASN A 63 20.45 -2.82 -0.97
#